data_AF-A0A1H7NY01-F1
#
_entry.id   AF-A0A1H7NY01-F1
#
_cell.length_a   1.000
_cell.length_b   1.000
_cell.length_c   1.000
_cell.angle_alpha   90.00
_cell.angle_beta   90.00
_cell.angle_gamma   90.00
#
_symmetry.space_group_name_H-M   'P 1'
#
loop_
_entity.id
_entity.type
_entity.pdbx_description
1 polymer ?
#
loop_
_entity_poly.entity_id
_entity_poly.type
_entity_poly.pdbx_seq_one_letter_code
_entity_poly.pdbx_strand_id
1 'polypeptide(L)'
;MIWHNGLPDLAQLNALGEGSMPGFLGIEFVEVGDDWIRARMPVNERTKQPYGRLHGGASVVLAETIGSVAGAMTVDPAQFAAVGLEINANHVRPAGDGFVYATARSEARGRTTQIWSIRIEDEAGKLVCISRFTLAVIPRERGAVAG
;
A
#
# COMPACT_ATOMS: atom_id res chain seq x y z
N MET A 1 -1.87 17.51 -8.10
CA MET A 1 -2.49 16.21 -7.77
C MET A 1 -2.02 15.13 -8.74
N ILE A 2 -1.69 13.93 -8.26
CA ILE A 2 -1.07 12.84 -9.06
C ILE A 2 -2.04 11.76 -9.55
N TRP A 3 -3.28 11.78 -9.05
CA TRP A 3 -4.30 10.76 -9.30
C TRP A 3 -4.99 10.96 -10.64
N HIS A 4 -5.25 9.88 -11.37
CA HIS A 4 -5.83 9.93 -12.70
C HIS A 4 -7.28 10.45 -12.69
N ASN A 5 -8.10 10.00 -11.74
CA ASN A 5 -9.53 10.30 -11.64
C ASN A 5 -9.88 11.24 -10.45
N GLY A 6 -8.93 12.08 -10.03
CA GLY A 6 -9.08 12.88 -8.81
C GLY A 6 -8.78 12.07 -7.54
N LEU A 7 -9.09 12.63 -6.36
CA LEU A 7 -8.80 11.99 -5.08
C LEU A 7 -9.46 10.60 -4.98
N PRO A 8 -8.71 9.54 -4.64
CA PRO A 8 -9.24 8.19 -4.40
C PRO A 8 -10.37 8.17 -3.36
N ASP A 9 -11.43 7.41 -3.66
CA ASP A 9 -12.50 7.11 -2.71
C ASP A 9 -12.06 6.01 -1.73
N LEU A 10 -11.80 6.40 -0.48
CA LEU A 10 -11.29 5.48 0.54
C LEU A 10 -12.31 4.39 0.91
N ALA A 11 -13.61 4.68 0.87
CA ALA A 11 -14.63 3.68 1.18
C ALA A 11 -14.65 2.59 0.11
N GLN A 12 -14.54 2.99 -1.17
CA GLN A 12 -14.43 2.04 -2.27
C GLN A 12 -13.16 1.19 -2.17
N LEU A 13 -12.00 1.80 -1.86
CA LEU A 13 -10.74 1.08 -1.69
C LEU A 13 -10.80 0.05 -0.56
N ASN A 14 -11.40 0.41 0.57
CA ASN A 14 -11.59 -0.50 1.70
C ASN A 14 -12.53 -1.67 1.33
N ALA A 15 -13.62 -1.40 0.62
CA ALA A 15 -14.54 -2.46 0.16
C ALA A 15 -13.87 -3.46 -0.80
N LEU A 16 -12.99 -3.00 -1.70
CA LEU A 16 -12.23 -3.87 -2.61
C LEU A 16 -11.30 -4.84 -1.86
N GLY A 17 -10.79 -4.45 -0.69
CA GLY A 17 -9.87 -5.24 0.10
C GLY A 17 -10.53 -6.29 1.01
N GLU A 18 -11.83 -6.17 1.29
CA GLU A 18 -12.54 -6.88 2.35
C GLU A 18 -12.42 -8.41 2.24
N GLY A 19 -12.57 -8.96 1.03
CA GLY A 19 -12.49 -10.40 0.75
C GLY A 19 -11.08 -10.94 0.51
N SER A 20 -10.02 -10.20 0.88
CA SER A 20 -8.64 -10.53 0.55
C SER A 20 -7.67 -10.22 1.70
N MET A 21 -6.37 -10.42 1.48
CA MET A 21 -5.34 -10.29 2.53
C MET A 21 -5.42 -8.94 3.30
N PRO A 22 -5.59 -7.77 2.67
CA PRO A 22 -5.78 -6.51 3.39
C PRO A 22 -6.95 -6.54 4.40
N GLY A 23 -8.13 -7.02 3.98
CA GLY A 23 -9.29 -7.19 4.85
C GLY A 23 -9.02 -8.16 6.00
N PHE A 24 -8.40 -9.32 5.71
CA PHE A 24 -8.04 -10.30 6.73
C PHE A 24 -7.05 -9.75 7.77
N LEU A 25 -6.15 -8.85 7.39
CA LEU A 25 -5.22 -8.19 8.31
C LEU A 25 -5.76 -6.90 8.94
N GLY A 26 -6.95 -6.44 8.54
CA GLY A 26 -7.55 -5.19 9.03
C GLY A 26 -6.84 -3.94 8.52
N ILE A 27 -6.30 -3.98 7.30
CA ILE A 27 -5.73 -2.81 6.65
C ILE A 27 -6.88 -1.91 6.17
N GLU A 28 -6.82 -0.64 6.56
CA GLU A 28 -7.83 0.37 6.21
C GLU A 28 -7.15 1.61 5.66
N PHE A 29 -7.56 2.05 4.47
CA PHE A 29 -7.23 3.37 3.95
C PHE A 29 -7.99 4.43 4.74
N VAL A 30 -7.27 5.44 5.26
CA VAL A 30 -7.81 6.41 6.22
C VAL A 30 -7.69 7.86 5.77
N GLU A 31 -6.75 8.16 4.86
CA GLU A 31 -6.51 9.53 4.43
C GLU A 31 -5.83 9.56 3.06
N VAL A 32 -6.11 10.61 2.28
CA VAL A 32 -5.48 10.84 0.98
C VAL A 32 -5.31 12.34 0.74
N GLY A 33 -4.17 12.72 0.19
CA GLY A 33 -3.86 14.07 -0.24
C GLY A 33 -3.50 14.13 -1.72
N ASP A 34 -3.00 15.26 -2.19
CA ASP A 34 -2.74 15.49 -3.62
C ASP A 34 -1.65 14.58 -4.21
N ASP A 35 -0.70 14.13 -3.39
CA ASP A 35 0.49 13.36 -3.78
C ASP A 35 0.83 12.20 -2.84
N TRP A 36 -0.11 11.80 -1.98
CA TRP A 36 0.05 10.68 -1.04
C TRP A 36 -1.24 10.04 -0.60
N ILE A 37 -1.14 8.80 -0.14
CA ILE A 37 -2.23 8.06 0.49
C ILE A 37 -1.74 7.41 1.78
N ARG A 38 -2.64 7.23 2.75
CA ARG A 38 -2.33 6.64 4.06
C ARG A 38 -3.32 5.54 4.42
N ALA A 39 -2.78 4.46 4.98
CA ALA A 39 -3.54 3.34 5.53
C ALA A 39 -3.04 2.99 6.92
N ARG A 40 -3.90 2.37 7.74
CA ARG A 40 -3.54 1.83 9.04
C ARG A 40 -3.70 0.31 9.07
N MET A 41 -2.99 -0.35 9.97
CA MET A 41 -3.12 -1.78 10.24
C MET A 41 -2.99 -2.02 11.75
N PRO A 42 -3.87 -2.83 12.37
CA PRO A 42 -3.80 -3.11 13.79
C PRO A 42 -2.60 -4.01 14.12
N VAL A 43 -2.03 -3.86 15.31
CA VAL A 43 -1.01 -4.75 15.87
C VAL A 43 -1.69 -5.72 16.85
N ASN A 44 -2.18 -6.86 16.34
CA ASN A 44 -2.94 -7.86 17.09
C ASN A 44 -2.58 -9.29 16.64
N GLU A 45 -3.32 -10.31 17.11
CA GLU A 45 -3.04 -11.73 16.80
C GLU A 45 -2.95 -12.06 15.30
N ARG A 46 -3.55 -11.25 14.43
CA ARG A 46 -3.50 -11.45 12.97
C ARG A 46 -2.21 -10.94 12.34
N THR A 47 -1.50 -10.03 13.02
CA THR A 47 -0.36 -9.29 12.47
C THR A 47 0.91 -9.39 13.33
N LYS A 48 0.81 -9.95 14.53
CA LYS A 48 1.95 -10.19 15.42
C LYS A 48 2.72 -11.43 15.01
N GLN A 49 4.03 -11.38 15.22
CA GLN A 49 4.90 -12.54 15.25
C GLN A 49 4.81 -13.25 16.63
N PRO A 50 5.33 -14.48 16.78
CA PRO A 50 5.20 -15.27 18.01
C PRO A 50 5.72 -14.60 19.29
N TYR A 51 6.61 -13.62 19.17
CA TYR A 51 7.14 -12.84 20.31
C TYR A 51 6.31 -11.60 20.67
N GLY A 52 5.05 -11.52 20.21
CA GLY A 52 4.10 -10.48 20.61
C GLY A 52 4.34 -9.09 20.00
N ARG A 53 5.20 -8.98 18.99
CA ARG A 53 5.49 -7.76 18.23
C ARG A 53 4.90 -7.83 16.83
N LEU A 54 4.71 -6.70 16.17
CA LEU A 54 4.34 -6.66 14.76
C LEU A 54 5.30 -7.51 13.92
N HIS A 55 4.75 -8.41 13.09
CA HIS A 55 5.53 -9.23 12.18
C HIS A 55 6.11 -8.36 11.05
N GLY A 56 7.39 -8.52 10.74
CA GLY A 56 8.07 -7.75 9.68
C GLY A 56 7.37 -7.89 8.33
N GLY A 57 7.00 -9.13 7.96
CA GLY A 57 6.19 -9.41 6.77
C GLY A 57 4.81 -8.74 6.77
N ALA A 58 4.14 -8.54 7.92
CA ALA A 58 2.88 -7.79 7.95
C ALA A 58 3.10 -6.30 7.62
N SER A 59 4.24 -5.73 8.01
CA SER A 59 4.65 -4.39 7.59
C SER A 59 4.85 -4.31 6.07
N VAL A 60 5.42 -5.35 5.46
CA VAL A 60 5.60 -5.44 4.01
C VAL A 60 4.26 -5.60 3.29
N VAL A 61 3.33 -6.41 3.81
CA VAL A 61 1.96 -6.50 3.26
C VAL A 61 1.26 -5.15 3.30
N LEU A 62 1.37 -4.41 4.41
CA LEU A 62 0.83 -3.05 4.50
C LEU A 62 1.45 -2.12 3.46
N ALA A 63 2.79 -2.15 3.31
CA ALA A 63 3.51 -1.32 2.35
C ALA A 63 3.17 -1.66 0.89
N GLU A 64 3.08 -2.94 0.54
CA GLU A 64 2.74 -3.39 -0.81
C GLU A 64 1.28 -3.08 -1.16
N THR A 65 0.36 -3.24 -0.20
CA THR A 65 -1.06 -2.92 -0.36
C THR A 65 -1.24 -1.44 -0.71
N ILE A 66 -0.67 -0.56 0.13
CA ILE A 66 -0.82 0.88 -0.08
C ILE A 66 -0.07 1.36 -1.32
N GLY A 67 1.13 0.85 -1.57
CA GLY A 67 1.93 1.21 -2.73
C GLY A 67 1.28 0.77 -4.05
N SER A 68 0.68 -0.43 -4.09
CA SER A 68 -0.02 -0.95 -5.27
C SER A 68 -1.24 -0.12 -5.59
N VAL A 69 -2.06 0.21 -4.59
CA VAL A 69 -3.22 1.09 -4.77
C VAL A 69 -2.77 2.48 -5.22
N ALA A 70 -1.76 3.05 -4.57
CA ALA A 70 -1.25 4.37 -4.95
C ALA A 70 -0.85 4.41 -6.43
N GLY A 71 -0.02 3.48 -6.88
CA GLY A 71 0.43 3.46 -8.27
C GLY A 71 -0.68 3.16 -9.27
N ALA A 72 -1.61 2.25 -8.95
CA ALA A 72 -2.78 1.95 -9.78
C ALA A 72 -3.70 3.16 -9.96
N MET A 73 -3.87 3.99 -8.92
CA MET A 73 -4.70 5.21 -8.99
C MET A 73 -4.05 6.34 -9.81
N THR A 74 -2.79 6.19 -10.21
CA THR A 74 -2.07 7.21 -11.00
C THR A 74 -2.04 6.95 -12.51
N VAL A 75 -2.62 5.85 -12.97
CA VAL A 75 -2.67 5.47 -14.40
C VAL A 75 -4.12 5.38 -14.89
N ASP A 76 -4.31 5.47 -16.21
CA ASP A 76 -5.61 5.21 -16.82
C ASP A 76 -5.92 3.70 -16.75
N PRO A 77 -6.92 3.28 -15.94
CA PRO A 77 -7.23 1.86 -15.76
C PRO A 77 -7.83 1.20 -17.01
N ALA A 78 -8.24 1.97 -18.02
CA ALA A 78 -8.69 1.43 -19.31
C ALA A 78 -7.51 1.09 -20.23
N GLN A 79 -6.34 1.70 -20.03
CA GLN A 79 -5.15 1.53 -20.89
C GLN A 79 -4.01 0.78 -20.20
N PHE A 80 -3.87 0.92 -18.89
CA PHE A 80 -2.72 0.41 -18.15
C PHE A 80 -3.13 -0.28 -16.85
N ALA A 81 -2.25 -1.16 -16.36
CA ALA A 81 -2.27 -1.70 -15.02
C ALA A 81 -0.91 -1.45 -14.34
N ALA A 82 -0.93 -1.25 -13.02
CA ALA A 82 0.27 -1.22 -12.20
C ALA A 82 0.37 -2.54 -11.44
N VAL A 83 1.50 -3.24 -11.55
CA VAL A 83 1.75 -4.53 -10.90
C VAL A 83 3.05 -4.49 -10.11
N GLY A 84 3.07 -5.13 -8.94
CA GLY A 84 4.26 -5.23 -8.09
C GLY A 84 5.43 -5.87 -8.84
N LEU A 85 6.60 -5.22 -8.79
CA LEU A 85 7.82 -5.73 -9.40
C LEU A 85 8.89 -6.07 -8.35
N GLU A 86 9.13 -5.18 -7.40
CA GLU A 86 10.11 -5.38 -6.33
C GLU A 86 9.71 -4.59 -5.09
N ILE A 87 9.91 -5.17 -3.91
CA ILE A 87 9.73 -4.49 -2.63
C ILE A 87 10.89 -4.82 -1.68
N ASN A 88 11.37 -3.81 -0.97
CA ASN A 88 12.33 -3.95 0.12
C ASN A 88 11.88 -3.12 1.33
N ALA A 89 12.35 -3.51 2.52
CA ALA A 89 12.03 -2.82 3.76
C ALA A 89 13.14 -2.96 4.80
N ASN A 90 13.29 -1.93 5.65
CA ASN A 90 14.08 -1.97 6.86
C ASN A 90 13.17 -1.78 8.08
N HIS A 91 13.20 -2.74 9.01
CA HIS A 91 12.48 -2.66 10.28
C HIS A 91 13.32 -1.88 11.30
N VAL A 92 12.82 -0.73 11.73
CA VAL A 92 13.55 0.26 12.54
C VAL A 92 13.22 0.12 14.02
N ARG A 93 11.95 -0.12 14.36
CA ARG A 93 11.47 -0.19 15.75
C ARG A 93 10.36 -1.24 15.88
N PRO A 94 10.31 -2.00 17.00
CA PRO A 94 9.18 -2.90 17.26
C PRO A 94 7.90 -2.12 17.61
N ALA A 95 6.75 -2.60 17.13
CA ALA A 95 5.42 -2.17 17.59
C ALA A 95 4.74 -3.33 18.32
N GLY A 96 4.00 -3.06 19.41
CA GLY A 96 3.43 -4.09 20.29
C GLY A 96 1.90 -4.13 20.39
N ASP A 97 1.25 -3.01 20.11
CA ASP A 97 -0.20 -2.80 20.27
C ASP A 97 -0.66 -1.62 19.40
N GLY A 98 -1.95 -1.30 19.47
CA GLY A 98 -2.56 -0.19 18.74
C GLY A 98 -2.53 -0.41 17.22
N PHE A 99 -2.26 0.68 16.49
CA PHE A 99 -2.14 0.69 15.04
C PHE A 99 -0.76 1.15 14.59
N VAL A 100 -0.36 0.64 13.42
CA VAL A 100 0.68 1.27 12.61
C VAL A 100 0.07 1.93 11.39
N TYR A 101 0.68 3.02 10.93
CA TYR A 101 0.19 3.87 9.86
C TYR A 101 1.22 3.95 8.74
N ALA A 102 0.89 3.44 7.57
CA ALA A 102 1.72 3.56 6.37
C ALA A 102 1.28 4.77 5.55
N THR A 103 2.23 5.60 5.13
CA THR A 103 2.02 6.68 4.16
C THR A 103 2.87 6.40 2.94
N ALA A 104 2.25 6.34 1.75
CA ALA A 104 2.93 6.14 0.47
C ALA A 104 3.08 7.47 -0.27
N ARG A 105 4.30 7.76 -0.76
CA ARG A 105 4.63 8.92 -1.60
C ARG A 105 5.40 8.47 -2.84
N SER A 106 5.15 9.14 -3.95
CA SER A 106 5.83 8.82 -5.19
C SER A 106 7.25 9.42 -5.21
N GLU A 107 8.25 8.60 -5.51
CA GLU A 107 9.63 9.03 -5.76
C GLU A 107 9.88 9.24 -7.26
N ALA A 108 9.31 8.37 -8.10
CA ALA A 108 9.37 8.47 -9.56
C ALA A 108 8.15 7.82 -10.22
N ARG A 109 7.62 8.44 -11.28
CA ARG A 109 6.51 7.92 -12.11
C ARG A 109 6.90 7.95 -13.59
N GLY A 110 7.61 6.92 -14.02
CA GLY A 110 7.96 6.71 -15.42
C GLY A 110 6.81 6.09 -16.22
N ARG A 111 7.03 5.93 -17.53
CA ARG A 111 6.06 5.32 -18.45
C ARG A 111 5.85 3.82 -18.20
N THR A 112 6.90 3.12 -17.79
CA THR A 112 6.91 1.65 -17.62
C THR A 112 7.18 1.22 -16.20
N THR A 113 7.64 2.12 -15.33
CA THR A 113 7.92 1.83 -13.92
C THR A 113 7.55 3.00 -13.02
N GLN A 114 7.17 2.69 -11.78
CA GLN A 114 7.00 3.67 -10.71
C GLN A 114 7.78 3.23 -9.48
N ILE A 115 8.26 4.19 -8.70
CA ILE A 115 8.94 3.97 -7.42
C ILE A 115 8.20 4.76 -6.35
N TRP A 116 7.87 4.09 -5.26
CA TRP A 116 7.15 4.64 -4.12
C TRP A 116 7.95 4.44 -2.84
N SER A 117 8.02 5.48 -2.01
CA SER A 117 8.48 5.36 -0.62
C SER A 117 7.28 5.19 0.29
N ILE A 118 7.39 4.24 1.22
CA ILE A 118 6.39 3.97 2.23
C ILE A 118 7.05 4.11 3.60
N ARG A 119 6.51 5.02 4.41
CA ARG A 119 6.89 5.18 5.82
C ARG A 119 5.79 4.62 6.68
N ILE A 120 6.14 3.69 7.58
CA ILE A 120 5.23 3.08 8.54
C ILE A 120 5.60 3.57 9.93
N GLU A 121 4.67 4.24 10.59
CA GLU A 121 4.85 4.91 11.88
C GLU A 121 3.84 4.38 12.91
N ASP A 122 4.19 4.38 14.18
CA ASP A 122 3.23 4.09 15.26
C ASP A 122 2.31 5.29 15.55
N GLU A 123 1.36 5.14 16.48
CA GLU A 123 0.43 6.21 16.89
C GLU A 123 1.14 7.47 17.41
N ALA A 124 2.37 7.32 17.94
CA ALA A 124 3.20 8.44 18.40
C ALA A 124 4.04 9.06 17.27
N GLY A 125 3.84 8.65 16.02
CA GLY A 125 4.58 9.14 14.86
C GLY A 125 6.03 8.64 14.78
N LYS A 126 6.40 7.59 15.53
CA LYS A 126 7.76 7.05 15.51
C LYS A 126 7.89 6.03 14.37
N LEU A 127 8.97 6.14 13.60
CA LEU A 127 9.26 5.22 12.49
C LEU A 127 9.40 3.77 12.96
N VAL A 128 8.53 2.90 12.46
CA VAL A 128 8.52 1.44 12.69
C VAL A 128 9.21 0.72 11.54
N CYS A 129 8.88 1.09 10.30
CA CYS A 129 9.40 0.47 9.09
C CYS A 129 9.50 1.52 7.97
N ILE A 130 10.54 1.43 7.15
CA ILE A 130 10.63 2.15 5.88
C ILE A 130 10.74 1.13 4.75
N SER A 131 9.99 1.35 3.68
CA SER A 131 9.96 0.48 2.52
C SER A 131 10.05 1.29 1.22
N ARG A 132 10.66 0.69 0.20
CA ARG A 132 10.61 1.17 -1.18
C ARG A 132 9.95 0.10 -2.02
N PHE A 133 8.99 0.51 -2.84
CA PHE A 133 8.22 -0.38 -3.69
C PHE A 133 8.29 0.07 -5.15
N THR A 134 8.60 -0.87 -6.02
CA THR A 134 8.68 -0.69 -7.46
C THR A 134 7.50 -1.37 -8.13
N LEU A 135 6.78 -0.61 -8.96
CA LEU A 135 5.69 -1.09 -9.79
C LEU A 135 6.11 -1.10 -11.26
N ALA A 136 5.72 -2.13 -12.01
CA ALA A 136 5.69 -2.09 -13.46
C ALA A 136 4.34 -1.52 -13.94
N VAL A 137 4.39 -0.63 -14.92
CA VAL A 137 3.20 -0.11 -15.61
C VAL A 137 3.12 -0.81 -16.96
N ILE A 138 2.10 -1.65 -17.12
CA ILE A 138 1.91 -2.50 -18.30
C ILE A 138 0.64 -2.10 -19.05
N PRO A 139 0.63 -2.16 -20.40
CA PRO A 139 -0.60 -2.00 -21.16
C PRO A 139 -1.62 -3.07 -20.78
N ARG A 140 -2.90 -2.70 -20.69
CA ARG A 140 -3.98 -3.68 -20.72
C ARG A 140 -4.20 -4.11 -22.15
N GLU A 141 -4.05 -5.40 -22.45
CA GLU A 141 -4.45 -5.92 -23.75
C GLU A 141 -5.96 -5.67 -23.95
N ARG A 142 -6.34 -5.09 -25.10
CA ARG A 142 -7.74 -5.00 -25.50
C ARG A 142 -8.25 -6.41 -25.78
N GLY A 143 -8.93 -7.02 -24.81
CA GLY A 143 -9.80 -8.17 -25.02
C GLY A 143 -9.13 -9.54 -25.01
N ALA A 144 -8.95 -10.12 -23.83
CA ALA A 144 -9.23 -11.54 -23.67
C ALA A 144 -10.68 -11.65 -23.20
N VAL A 145 -11.59 -11.84 -24.16
CA VAL A 145 -12.90 -12.42 -23.87
C VAL A 145 -12.61 -13.77 -23.20
N ALA A 146 -13.12 -13.95 -21.97
CA ALA A 146 -13.11 -15.24 -21.32
C ALA A 146 -13.80 -16.26 -22.23
N GLY A 147 -13.03 -17.21 -22.74
CA GLY A 147 -13.54 -18.48 -23.24
C GLY A 147 -13.85 -19.43 -22.09
#